data_AF-A0A348WFN8-F1
#
_entry.id   AF-A0A348WFN8-F1
#
_cell.length_a   1.000
_cell.length_b   1.000
_cell.length_c   1.000
_cell.angle_alpha   90.00
_cell.angle_beta   90.00
_cell.angle_gamma   90.00
#
_symmetry.space_group_name_H-M   'P 1'
#
loop_
_entity.id
_entity.type
_entity.pdbx_description
1 polymer ?
#
loop_
_entity_poly.entity_id
_entity_poly.type
_entity_poly.pdbx_seq_one_letter_code
_entity_poly.pdbx_strand_id
1 'polypeptide(L)'
;DLNCTIEATQRVPQNTQIRTTPTYAVPGRSYCRQIGGQTRCSITPPVIYGGNTYSYDANAGLRRAAKNQCMADLGYRPALIPPCAEGITPQHLKSPGKGFPRLTRETCFIASESQYFIGEP
;
A
#
# COMPACT_ATOMS: atom_id res chain seq x y z
N ASP A 1 10.43 9.10 17.46
CA ASP A 1 10.10 7.99 16.55
C ASP A 1 11.27 7.04 16.26
N LEU A 2 12.48 7.54 16.00
CA LEU A 2 13.64 6.68 15.67
C LEU A 2 13.94 5.61 16.74
N ASN A 3 13.93 5.97 18.03
CA ASN A 3 14.19 5.02 19.12
C ASN A 3 13.17 3.86 19.13
N CYS A 4 11.87 4.15 18.98
CA CYS A 4 10.85 3.11 18.88
C CYS A 4 11.03 2.24 17.63
N THR A 5 11.54 2.80 16.54
CA THR A 5 11.84 2.02 15.33
C THR A 5 13.02 1.07 15.54
N ILE A 6 14.07 1.53 16.21
CA ILE A 6 15.23 0.70 16.56
C ILE A 6 14.81 -0.43 17.51
N GLU A 7 14.09 -0.10 18.58
CA GLU A 7 13.62 -1.05 19.58
C GLU A 7 12.69 -2.10 18.96
N ALA A 8 11.71 -1.68 18.15
CA ALA A 8 10.83 -2.60 17.44
C ALA A 8 11.61 -3.54 16.49
N THR A 9 12.66 -3.05 15.83
CA THR A 9 13.49 -3.87 14.94
C THR A 9 14.33 -4.88 15.72
N GLN A 10 14.81 -4.53 16.91
CA GLN A 10 15.53 -5.45 17.80
C GLN A 10 14.60 -6.53 18.38
N ARG A 11 13.38 -6.17 18.80
CA ARG A 11 12.39 -7.11 19.33
C ARG A 11 11.77 -8.00 18.25
N VAL A 12 11.56 -7.44 17.05
CA VAL A 12 10.92 -8.12 15.92
C VAL A 12 11.80 -7.98 14.67
N PRO A 13 12.84 -8.82 14.55
CA PRO A 13 13.74 -8.78 13.41
C PRO A 13 13.02 -9.02 12.07
N GLN A 14 13.65 -8.58 10.99
CA GLN A 14 13.21 -8.90 9.63
C GLN A 14 13.19 -10.40 9.38
N ASN A 15 12.13 -10.88 8.75
CA ASN A 15 11.99 -12.26 8.33
C ASN A 15 11.57 -12.28 6.86
N THR A 16 12.55 -12.09 5.98
CA THR A 16 12.32 -12.07 4.54
C THR A 16 12.04 -13.48 4.05
N GLN A 17 10.85 -13.67 3.48
CA GLN A 17 10.37 -14.92 2.92
C GLN A 17 10.16 -14.75 1.42
N ILE A 18 10.44 -15.80 0.66
CA ILE A 18 10.19 -15.84 -0.79
C ILE A 18 8.92 -16.67 -1.03
N ARG A 19 8.02 -16.15 -1.84
CA ARG A 19 6.83 -16.86 -2.31
C ARG A 19 6.71 -16.78 -3.81
N THR A 20 6.00 -17.74 -4.37
CA THR A 20 5.73 -17.82 -5.81
C THR A 20 4.23 -17.70 -6.00
N THR A 21 3.80 -16.86 -6.95
CA THR A 21 2.39 -16.79 -7.31
C THR A 21 1.96 -18.11 -7.95
N PRO A 22 0.71 -18.58 -7.70
CA PRO A 22 0.21 -19.80 -8.32
C PRO A 22 0.32 -19.76 -9.85
N THR A 23 0.54 -20.90 -10.47
CA THR A 23 0.51 -21.05 -11.92
C THR A 23 -0.82 -21.61 -12.37
N TYR A 24 -1.32 -21.13 -13.51
CA TYR A 24 -2.46 -21.74 -14.20
C TYR A 24 -2.22 -21.75 -15.71
N ALA A 25 -2.70 -22.80 -16.37
CA ALA A 25 -2.54 -23.01 -17.79
C ALA A 25 -3.88 -22.85 -18.51
N VAL A 26 -3.90 -22.03 -19.56
CA VAL A 26 -4.98 -21.99 -20.53
C VAL A 26 -4.62 -22.99 -21.64
N PRO A 27 -5.42 -24.06 -21.85
CA PRO A 27 -5.10 -25.07 -22.83
C PRO A 27 -5.16 -24.51 -24.25
N GLY A 28 -4.26 -24.99 -25.10
CA GLY A 28 -4.28 -24.69 -26.53
C GLY A 28 -5.54 -25.25 -27.19
N ARG A 29 -5.93 -24.64 -28.32
CA ARG A 29 -7.06 -25.11 -29.13
C ARG A 29 -6.58 -25.37 -30.54
N SER A 30 -6.98 -26.51 -31.11
CA SER A 30 -6.80 -26.78 -32.53
C SER A 30 -8.16 -26.81 -33.21
N TYR A 31 -8.28 -26.10 -34.33
CA TYR A 31 -9.48 -26.11 -35.16
C TYR A 31 -9.11 -26.49 -36.58
N CYS A 32 -9.68 -27.57 -37.08
CA CYS A 32 -9.50 -28.03 -38.45
C CYS A 32 -10.79 -27.82 -39.23
N ARG A 33 -10.68 -27.28 -40.45
CA ARG A 33 -11.79 -27.19 -41.39
C ARG A 33 -11.38 -27.70 -42.77
N GLN A 34 -12.33 -28.29 -43.47
CA GLN A 34 -12.15 -28.65 -44.87
C GLN A 34 -12.32 -27.40 -45.74
N ILE A 35 -11.38 -27.15 -46.65
CA ILE A 35 -11.45 -26.06 -47.64
C ILE A 35 -11.21 -26.70 -49.01
N GLY A 36 -12.28 -26.84 -49.80
CA GLY A 36 -12.25 -27.69 -51.00
C GLY A 36 -11.97 -29.15 -50.63
N GLY A 37 -11.03 -29.80 -51.34
CA GLY A 37 -10.62 -31.19 -51.08
C GLY A 37 -9.49 -31.36 -50.05
N GLN A 38 -9.06 -30.29 -49.38
CA GLN A 38 -7.94 -30.34 -48.43
C GLN A 38 -8.39 -29.92 -47.02
N THR A 39 -7.84 -30.56 -45.98
CA THR A 39 -8.07 -30.21 -44.58
C THR A 39 -7.01 -29.21 -44.11
N ARG A 40 -7.44 -28.07 -43.57
CA ARG A 40 -6.55 -27.06 -43.00
C ARG A 40 -6.83 -26.87 -41.52
N CYS A 41 -5.77 -26.92 -40.71
CA CYS A 41 -5.85 -26.77 -39.26
C CYS A 41 -5.16 -25.49 -38.78
N SER A 42 -5.77 -24.82 -37.81
CA SER A 42 -5.21 -23.69 -37.07
C SER A 42 -5.01 -24.11 -35.61
N ILE A 43 -3.83 -23.85 -35.06
CA ILE A 43 -3.47 -24.22 -33.69
C ILE A 43 -3.18 -22.94 -32.91
N THR A 44 -3.88 -22.76 -31.79
CA THR A 44 -3.56 -21.80 -30.74
C THR A 44 -2.77 -22.53 -29.66
N PRO A 45 -1.51 -22.15 -29.39
CA PRO A 45 -0.70 -22.80 -28.36
C PRO A 45 -1.25 -22.52 -26.96
N PRO A 46 -0.96 -23.40 -25.98
CA PRO A 46 -1.31 -23.13 -24.59
C PRO A 46 -0.53 -21.93 -24.04
N VAL A 47 -1.10 -21.25 -23.04
CA VAL A 47 -0.46 -20.15 -22.32
C VAL A 47 -0.43 -20.45 -20.84
N ILE A 48 0.72 -20.25 -20.19
CA ILE A 48 0.88 -20.39 -18.74
C ILE A 48 0.98 -18.99 -18.14
N TYR A 49 0.20 -18.75 -17.09
CA TYR A 49 0.20 -17.52 -16.32
C TYR A 49 0.66 -17.77 -14.89
N GLY A 50 1.22 -16.74 -14.25
CA GLY A 50 1.69 -16.82 -12.87
C GLY A 50 3.11 -17.40 -12.75
N GLY A 51 3.47 -17.88 -11.57
CA GLY A 51 4.82 -18.36 -11.28
C GLY A 51 5.83 -17.26 -10.95
N ASN A 52 5.36 -16.02 -10.75
CA ASN A 52 6.22 -14.90 -10.38
C ASN A 52 6.69 -15.08 -8.94
N THR A 53 7.99 -14.97 -8.71
CA THR A 53 8.56 -14.95 -7.36
C THR A 53 8.52 -13.53 -6.79
N TYR A 54 8.20 -13.42 -5.50
CA TYR A 54 8.28 -12.17 -4.76
C TYR A 54 8.84 -12.43 -3.36
N SER A 55 9.56 -11.46 -2.82
CA SER A 55 10.01 -11.46 -1.44
C SER A 55 9.13 -10.53 -0.60
N TYR A 56 8.88 -10.91 0.65
CA TYR A 56 8.17 -10.08 1.60
C TYR A 56 8.69 -10.35 3.01
N ASP A 57 8.64 -9.33 3.86
CA ASP A 57 8.99 -9.48 5.27
C ASP A 57 7.78 -9.96 6.06
N ALA A 58 7.79 -11.23 6.45
CA ALA A 58 6.70 -11.87 7.18
C ALA A 58 6.44 -11.21 8.55
N ASN A 59 7.45 -10.54 9.11
CA ASN A 59 7.37 -9.89 10.41
C ASN A 59 7.04 -8.40 10.33
N ALA A 60 6.89 -7.82 9.13
CA ALA A 60 6.69 -6.38 8.97
C ALA A 60 5.48 -5.83 9.74
N GLY A 61 4.37 -6.59 9.76
CA GLY A 61 3.15 -6.21 10.50
C GLY A 61 3.37 -6.19 12.01
N LEU A 62 3.99 -7.25 12.55
CA LEU A 62 4.29 -7.36 13.98
C LEU A 62 5.30 -6.29 14.43
N ARG A 63 6.32 -6.00 13.60
CA ARG A 63 7.28 -4.92 13.88
C ARG A 63 6.59 -3.56 13.95
N ARG A 64 5.64 -3.30 13.04
CA ARG A 64 4.82 -2.08 13.07
C ARG A 64 4.00 -1.99 14.36
N ALA A 65 3.42 -3.11 14.81
CA ALA A 65 2.69 -3.16 16.07
C ALA A 65 3.60 -2.87 17.28
N ALA A 66 4.80 -3.46 17.34
CA ALA A 66 5.77 -3.20 18.40
C ALA A 66 6.20 -1.72 18.44
N LYS A 67 6.44 -1.11 17.28
CA LYS A 67 6.71 0.33 17.17
C LYS A 67 5.55 1.16 17.71
N ASN A 68 4.32 0.82 17.33
CA ASN A 68 3.13 1.53 17.78
C ASN A 68 2.93 1.38 19.30
N GLN A 69 3.26 0.22 19.87
CA GLN A 69 3.23 0.01 21.31
C GLN A 69 4.24 0.91 22.04
N CYS A 70 5.49 0.97 21.58
CA CYS A 70 6.49 1.90 22.12
C CYS A 70 6.01 3.36 22.06
N MET A 71 5.42 3.78 20.94
CA MET A 71 4.87 5.13 20.82
C MET A 71 3.69 5.35 21.80
N ALA A 72 2.84 4.35 22.01
CA ALA A 72 1.76 4.43 22.98
C ALA A 72 2.28 4.54 24.43
N ASP A 73 3.35 3.81 24.76
CA ASP A 73 4.01 3.88 26.07
C ASP A 73 4.64 5.26 26.32
N LEU A 74 5.08 5.94 25.25
CA LEU A 74 5.52 7.34 25.29
C LEU A 74 4.35 8.35 25.34
N GLY A 75 3.10 7.88 25.40
CA GLY A 75 1.90 8.71 25.50
C GLY A 75 1.34 9.20 24.17
N TYR A 76 1.91 8.80 23.03
CA TYR A 76 1.35 9.15 21.73
C TYR A 76 0.06 8.36 21.47
N ARG A 77 -0.88 8.99 20.76
CA ARG A 77 -2.13 8.37 20.34
C ARG A 77 -2.39 8.67 18.86
N PRO A 78 -2.96 7.73 18.10
CA PRO A 78 -3.42 8.03 16.76
C PRO A 78 -4.51 9.10 16.83
N ALA A 79 -4.39 10.14 16.00
CA ALA A 79 -5.40 11.16 15.84
C ALA A 79 -5.97 11.07 14.42
N LEU A 80 -7.30 11.06 14.32
CA LEU A 80 -8.01 11.17 13.05
C LEU A 80 -8.31 12.65 12.82
N ILE A 81 -7.82 13.19 11.72
CA ILE A 81 -8.05 14.57 11.31
C ILE A 81 -9.15 14.52 10.25
N PRO A 82 -10.29 15.22 10.41
CA PRO A 82 -11.35 15.26 9.41
C PRO A 82 -10.94 16.10 8.19
N PRO A 83 -11.57 15.88 7.02
CA PRO A 83 -11.38 16.76 5.86
C PRO A 83 -11.92 18.16 6.17
N CYS A 84 -11.32 19.18 5.56
CA CYS A 84 -11.81 20.55 5.67
C CYS A 84 -13.18 20.72 4.98
N ALA A 85 -13.97 21.67 5.47
CA ALA A 85 -15.26 22.02 4.87
C ALA A 85 -15.10 22.51 3.43
N GLU A 86 -16.16 22.38 2.63
CA GLU A 86 -16.19 22.88 1.25
C GLU A 86 -15.89 24.39 1.20
N GLY A 87 -15.09 24.81 0.22
CA GLY A 87 -14.66 26.21 0.06
C GLY A 87 -13.42 26.61 0.86
N ILE A 88 -12.92 25.76 1.77
CA ILE A 88 -11.63 25.97 2.44
C ILE A 88 -10.49 25.55 1.53
N THR A 89 -9.60 26.49 1.19
CA THR A 89 -8.39 26.24 0.40
C THR A 89 -7.14 26.31 1.29
N PRO A 90 -5.97 25.81 0.82
CA PRO A 90 -4.74 25.86 1.61
C PRO A 90 -4.34 27.26 2.11
N GLN A 91 -4.76 28.32 1.42
CA GLN A 91 -4.48 29.71 1.81
C GLN A 91 -5.27 30.14 3.05
N HIS A 92 -6.40 29.50 3.34
CA HIS A 92 -7.18 29.76 4.55
C HIS A 92 -6.56 29.07 5.78
N LEU A 93 -5.71 28.05 5.58
CA LEU A 93 -5.14 27.30 6.70
C LEU A 93 -4.03 28.09 7.41
N LYS A 94 -4.20 28.30 8.71
CA LYS A 94 -3.16 28.80 9.61
C LYS A 94 -2.10 27.70 9.79
N SER A 95 -1.00 27.83 9.04
CA SER A 95 0.15 26.94 9.20
C SER A 95 1.09 27.48 10.30
N PRO A 96 1.46 26.67 11.31
CA PRO A 96 2.53 27.05 12.22
C PRO A 96 3.83 26.99 11.42
N GLY A 97 4.48 28.13 11.19
CA GLY A 97 5.60 28.24 10.25
C GLY A 97 6.72 27.20 10.39
N LYS A 98 6.94 26.62 11.58
CA LYS A 98 7.80 25.44 11.77
C LYS A 98 7.10 24.37 12.61
N GLY A 99 6.95 23.18 12.04
CA GLY A 99 6.38 22.00 12.69
C GLY A 99 4.89 21.81 12.41
N PHE A 100 4.34 20.70 12.89
CA PHE A 100 2.91 20.43 12.79
C PHE A 100 2.12 21.27 13.79
N PRO A 101 0.90 21.71 13.44
CA PRO A 101 0.03 22.41 14.37
C PRO A 101 -0.30 21.50 15.56
N ARG A 102 -0.58 22.14 16.71
CA ARG A 102 -1.27 21.44 17.78
C ARG A 102 -2.63 21.02 17.23
N LEU A 103 -2.94 19.73 17.32
CA LEU A 103 -4.23 19.23 16.86
C LEU A 103 -5.32 19.69 17.83
N THR A 104 -6.30 20.42 17.32
CA THR A 104 -7.51 20.82 18.02
C THR A 104 -8.73 20.19 17.34
N ARG A 105 -9.93 20.54 17.82
CA ARG A 105 -11.18 20.13 17.18
C ARG A 105 -11.43 20.82 15.82
N GLU A 106 -10.74 21.92 15.56
CA GLU A 106 -10.88 22.71 14.32
C GLU A 106 -9.83 22.32 13.27
N THR A 107 -8.83 21.54 13.66
CA THR A 107 -7.82 21.05 12.72
C THR A 107 -8.47 20.14 11.69
N CYS A 108 -8.26 20.46 10.41
CA CYS A 108 -8.74 19.68 9.29
C CYS A 108 -7.63 19.47 8.26
N PHE A 109 -7.85 18.56 7.31
CA PHE A 109 -6.92 18.32 6.20
C PHE A 109 -7.54 18.62 4.83
N ILE A 110 -6.68 19.04 3.90
CA ILE A 110 -6.97 19.15 2.46
C ILE A 110 -6.04 18.17 1.75
N ALA A 111 -6.61 17.23 0.99
CA ALA A 111 -5.86 16.32 0.13
C ALA A 111 -5.83 16.84 -1.31
N SER A 112 -4.63 16.93 -1.88
CA SER A 112 -4.36 17.17 -3.30
C SER A 112 -3.63 15.96 -3.89
N GLU A 113 -3.45 15.89 -5.21
CA GLU A 113 -2.86 14.75 -5.92
C GLU A 113 -1.48 14.32 -5.36
N SER A 114 -0.71 15.26 -4.80
CA SER A 114 0.64 15.01 -4.29
C SER A 114 0.94 15.61 -2.91
N GLN A 115 -0.01 16.34 -2.32
CA GLN A 115 0.22 17.10 -1.09
C GLN A 115 -0.96 17.01 -0.13
N TYR A 116 -0.62 17.03 1.17
CA TYR A 116 -1.58 17.16 2.25
C TYR A 116 -1.31 18.47 2.98
N PHE A 117 -2.34 19.28 3.13
CA PHE A 117 -2.30 20.48 3.98
C PHE A 117 -3.10 20.19 5.24
N ILE A 118 -2.50 20.42 6.40
CA ILE A 118 -3.14 20.22 7.70
C ILE A 118 -3.04 21.54 8.45
N GLY A 119 -4.16 22.03 8.94
CA GLY A 119 -4.22 23.29 9.66
C GLY A 119 -5.62 23.60 10.16
N GLU A 120 -5.74 24.75 10.81
CA GLU A 120 -7.04 25.32 11.17
C GLU A 120 -7.38 26.40 10.14
N PRO A 121 -8.63 26.48 9.65
CA PRO A 121 -9.06 27.55 8.75
C PRO A 121 -9.07 28.96 9.40
#